data_AF-A0A2T0S302-F1
#
_entry.id   AF-A0A2T0S302-F1
#
_cell.length_a   1.000
_cell.length_b   1.000
_cell.length_c   1.000
_cell.angle_alpha   90.00
_cell.angle_beta   90.00
_cell.angle_gamma   90.00
#
_symmetry.space_group_name_H-M   'P 1'
#
loop_
_entity.id
_entity.type
_entity.pdbx_description
1 polymer ?
#
loop_
_entity_poly.entity_id
_entity_poly.type
_entity_poly.pdbx_seq_one_letter_code
_entity_poly.pdbx_strand_id
1 'polypeptide(L)'
;MLHYQTLASESYSLLIELMANPVMKSGEFTLAGGTALALQLGHRMSTDLDLFTNNPFDPIKLRDALRQTLGDRLSVHAMNEIGFRGFVDGVKIDVVYCSPYPGQV
;
A
#
# COMPACT_ATOMS: atom_id res chain seq x y z
N MET A 1 11.32 2.31 17.56
CA MET A 1 12.19 1.78 16.48
C MET A 1 11.38 0.76 15.70
N LEU A 2 11.51 0.68 14.37
CA LEU A 2 10.76 -0.29 13.56
C LEU A 2 11.50 -1.64 13.46
N HIS A 3 10.74 -2.73 13.48
CA HIS A 3 11.21 -4.12 13.41
C HIS A 3 11.17 -4.64 11.97
N TYR A 4 12.03 -4.11 11.08
CA TYR A 4 12.04 -4.49 9.67
C TYR A 4 12.28 -5.98 9.39
N GLN A 5 12.90 -6.70 10.32
CA GLN A 5 13.05 -8.16 10.26
C GLN A 5 11.70 -8.91 10.23
N THR A 6 10.58 -8.25 10.52
CA THR A 6 9.24 -8.81 10.41
C THR A 6 8.70 -8.84 8.98
N LEU A 7 9.39 -8.22 8.01
CA LEU A 7 8.99 -8.27 6.61
C LEU A 7 9.83 -9.30 5.86
N ALA A 8 9.17 -10.07 5.00
CA ALA A 8 9.86 -10.81 3.96
C ALA A 8 10.67 -9.85 3.07
N SER A 9 11.79 -10.31 2.53
CA SER A 9 12.71 -9.45 1.77
C SER A 9 12.05 -8.80 0.55
N GLU A 10 11.16 -9.53 -0.11
CA GLU A 10 10.36 -9.08 -1.25
C GLU A 10 9.38 -7.98 -0.83
N SER A 11 8.65 -8.19 0.27
CA SER A 11 7.70 -7.21 0.82
C SER A 11 8.41 -5.94 1.30
N TYR A 12 9.59 -6.07 1.90
CA TYR A 12 10.40 -4.94 2.34
C TYR A 12 10.87 -4.09 1.14
N SER A 13 11.47 -4.72 0.12
CA SER A 13 11.91 -4.01 -1.08
C SER A 13 10.75 -3.30 -1.78
N LEU A 14 9.61 -3.98 -1.94
CA LEU A 14 8.42 -3.37 -2.53
C LEU A 14 7.88 -2.22 -1.69
N LEU A 15 7.85 -2.34 -0.36
CA LEU A 15 7.41 -1.25 0.52
C LEU A 15 8.27 -0.01 0.32
N ILE A 16 9.60 -0.15 0.25
CA ILE A 16 10.51 0.98 0.02
C ILE A 16 10.25 1.60 -1.36
N GLU A 17 10.08 0.78 -2.41
CA GLU A 17 9.75 1.23 -3.76
C GLU A 17 8.42 2.01 -3.81
N LEU A 18 7.36 1.48 -3.18
CA LEU A 18 6.05 2.11 -3.13
C LEU A 18 6.07 3.41 -2.32
N MET A 19 6.79 3.48 -1.20
CA MET A 19 6.89 4.71 -0.39
C MET A 19 7.74 5.79 -1.07
N ALA A 20 8.66 5.40 -1.96
CA ALA A 20 9.43 6.34 -2.78
C ALA A 20 8.67 6.79 -4.05
N ASN A 21 7.60 6.08 -4.44
CA ASN A 21 6.84 6.38 -5.64
C ASN A 21 6.17 7.77 -5.54
N PRO A 22 6.32 8.67 -6.54
CA PRO A 22 5.78 10.02 -6.49
C PRO A 22 4.26 10.07 -6.29
N VAL A 23 3.52 9.17 -6.92
CA VAL A 23 2.04 9.16 -6.85
C VAL A 23 1.60 8.73 -5.46
N MET A 24 2.23 7.68 -4.91
CA MET A 24 1.95 7.21 -3.54
C MET A 24 2.32 8.26 -2.49
N LYS A 25 3.44 8.95 -2.69
CA LYS A 25 3.87 10.03 -1.79
C LYS A 25 2.91 11.22 -1.87
N SER A 26 2.48 11.61 -3.08
CA SER A 26 1.53 12.72 -3.27
C SER A 26 0.14 12.43 -2.72
N GLY A 27 -0.28 11.16 -2.74
CA GLY A 27 -1.52 10.72 -2.15
C GLY A 27 -1.44 10.51 -0.64
N GLU A 28 -0.28 10.70 -0.01
CA GLU A 28 -0.05 10.47 1.43
C GLU A 28 -0.46 9.06 1.88
N PHE A 29 -0.14 8.05 1.07
CA PHE A 29 -0.42 6.67 1.42
C PHE A 29 0.47 6.22 2.58
N THR A 30 -0.13 5.52 3.53
CA THR A 30 0.52 4.99 4.73
C THR A 30 0.28 3.50 4.85
N LEU A 31 1.30 2.76 5.32
CA LEU A 31 1.14 1.35 5.65
C LEU A 31 0.28 1.22 6.91
N ALA A 32 -0.74 0.38 6.85
CA ALA A 32 -1.62 0.11 7.98
C ALA A 32 -1.80 -1.40 8.21
N GLY A 33 -2.81 -1.75 9.02
CA GLY A 33 -3.19 -3.12 9.26
C GLY A 33 -2.14 -3.95 9.98
N GLY A 34 -2.13 -5.25 9.69
CA GLY A 34 -1.30 -6.21 10.38
C GLY A 34 0.19 -6.01 10.14
N THR A 35 0.58 -5.49 8.98
CA THR A 35 1.98 -5.26 8.61
C THR A 35 2.55 -4.05 9.33
N ALA A 36 1.80 -2.96 9.45
CA ALA A 36 2.21 -1.83 10.30
C ALA A 36 2.38 -2.25 11.75
N LEU A 37 1.47 -3.07 12.29
CA LEU A 37 1.57 -3.57 13.66
C LEU A 37 2.75 -4.53 13.85
N ALA A 38 3.06 -5.36 12.85
CA ALA A 38 4.23 -6.23 12.86
C ALA A 38 5.53 -5.41 12.92
N LEU A 39 5.65 -4.36 12.10
CA LEU A 39 6.78 -3.44 12.15
C LEU A 39 6.90 -2.69 13.48
N GLN A 40 5.78 -2.35 14.12
CA GLN A 40 5.80 -1.62 15.40
C GLN A 40 6.17 -2.51 16.59
N LEU A 41 5.66 -3.74 16.63
CA LEU A 41 5.81 -4.63 17.81
C LEU A 41 6.83 -5.75 17.63
N GLY A 42 7.29 -6.03 16.41
CA GLY A 42 8.20 -7.16 16.14
C GLY A 42 7.56 -8.54 16.35
N HIS A 43 6.23 -8.62 16.45
CA HIS A 43 5.54 -9.77 17.05
C HIS A 43 5.33 -10.98 16.12
N ARG A 44 5.46 -10.79 14.80
CA ARG A 44 5.32 -11.85 13.79
C ARG A 44 5.91 -11.42 12.45
N MET A 45 6.09 -12.38 11.55
CA MET A 45 6.31 -12.09 10.13
C MET A 45 5.03 -11.59 9.45
N SER A 46 5.17 -10.69 8.48
CA SER A 46 4.11 -10.23 7.59
C SER A 46 4.63 -10.15 6.15
N THR A 47 3.77 -10.52 5.20
CA THR A 47 4.11 -10.65 3.78
C THR A 47 3.32 -9.71 2.87
N ASP A 48 2.25 -9.12 3.38
CA ASP A 48 1.29 -8.34 2.59
C ASP A 48 1.42 -6.86 2.92
N LEU A 49 1.09 -5.97 1.97
CA LEU A 49 1.15 -4.52 2.18
C LEU A 49 -0.24 -3.90 2.04
N ASP A 50 -0.79 -3.40 3.14
CA ASP A 50 -2.05 -2.66 3.14
C ASP A 50 -1.76 -1.16 3.24
N LEU A 51 -2.08 -0.42 2.16
CA LEU A 51 -1.76 0.99 1.99
C LEU A 51 -3.05 1.83 2.00
N PHE A 52 -3.10 2.78 2.92
CA PHE A 52 -4.28 3.60 3.16
C PHE A 52 -3.98 5.08 3.01
N THR A 53 -4.96 5.83 2.54
CA THR A 53 -4.92 7.29 2.53
C THR A 53 -6.26 7.87 2.94
N ASN A 54 -6.23 9.04 3.57
CA ASN A 54 -7.41 9.86 3.81
C ASN A 54 -7.71 10.83 2.66
N ASN A 55 -6.84 10.87 1.64
CA ASN A 55 -7.02 11.71 0.47
C ASN A 55 -7.82 10.95 -0.59
N PRO A 56 -8.92 11.52 -1.11
CA PRO A 56 -9.69 10.88 -2.17
C PRO A 56 -8.83 10.72 -3.42
N PHE A 57 -8.95 9.58 -4.09
CA PHE A 57 -8.29 9.31 -5.35
C PHE A 57 -9.21 8.53 -6.29
N ASP A 58 -8.89 8.58 -7.59
CA ASP A 58 -9.53 7.74 -8.61
C ASP A 58 -8.72 6.43 -8.73
N PRO A 59 -9.29 5.26 -8.38
CA PRO A 59 -8.57 3.99 -8.39
C PRO A 59 -8.04 3.59 -9.78
N ILE A 60 -8.72 3.97 -10.85
CA ILE A 60 -8.31 3.69 -12.23
C ILE A 60 -7.08 4.53 -12.55
N LYS A 61 -7.14 5.85 -12.28
CA LYS A 61 -6.00 6.75 -12.52
C LYS A 61 -4.79 6.38 -11.68
N LEU A 62 -4.99 6.03 -10.40
CA LEU A 62 -3.90 5.60 -9.52
C LEU A 62 -3.23 4.34 -10.04
N ARG A 63 -4.01 3.32 -10.42
CA ARG A 63 -3.48 2.09 -11.03
C ARG A 63 -2.66 2.42 -12.28
N ASP A 64 -3.19 3.25 -13.17
CA ASP A 64 -2.52 3.56 -14.44
C ASP A 64 -1.22 4.36 -14.20
N ALA A 65 -1.21 5.25 -13.22
CA ALA A 65 0.00 5.95 -12.82
C ALA A 65 1.04 5.01 -12.18
N LEU A 66 0.60 4.08 -11.32
CA LEU A 66 1.49 3.05 -10.75
C LEU A 66 2.06 2.11 -11.82
N ARG A 67 1.29 1.80 -12.87
CA ARG A 67 1.79 1.02 -14.02
C ARG A 67 2.89 1.73 -14.80
N GLN A 68 2.97 3.06 -14.77
CA GLN A 68 4.08 3.78 -15.43
C GLN A 68 5.42 3.49 -14.77
N THR A 69 5.42 3.18 -13.47
CA THR A 69 6.65 2.86 -12.70
C THR A 69 6.85 1.37 -12.49
N LEU A 70 5.77 0.62 -12.23
CA LEU A 70 5.83 -0.81 -11.92
C LEU A 70 5.67 -1.70 -13.16
N GLY A 71 5.14 -1.16 -14.26
CA GLY A 71 4.89 -1.91 -15.49
C GLY A 71 3.97 -3.11 -15.27
N ASP A 72 4.33 -4.22 -15.93
CA ASP A 72 3.60 -5.49 -15.89
C ASP A 72 3.72 -6.23 -14.56
N ARG A 73 4.60 -5.77 -13.64
CA ARG A 73 4.71 -6.33 -12.29
C ARG A 73 3.40 -6.13 -11.52
N LEU A 74 2.67 -5.04 -11.79
CA LEU A 74 1.41 -4.73 -11.13
C LEU A 74 0.23 -5.46 -11.79
N SER A 75 -0.29 -6.46 -11.09
CA SER A 75 -1.51 -7.17 -11.44
C SER A 75 -2.66 -6.77 -10.50
N VAL A 76 -3.70 -6.14 -11.04
CA VAL A 76 -4.91 -5.78 -10.27
C VAL A 76 -6.01 -6.79 -10.58
N HIS A 77 -6.57 -7.41 -9.54
CA HIS A 77 -7.62 -8.43 -9.69
C HIS A 77 -8.97 -8.03 -9.09
N ALA A 78 -9.01 -6.97 -8.28
CA ALA A 78 -10.26 -6.39 -7.80
C ALA A 78 -10.11 -4.87 -7.68
N MET A 79 -11.14 -4.13 -8.05
CA MET A 79 -11.17 -2.66 -7.98
C MET A 79 -12.61 -2.20 -7.79
N ASN A 80 -12.79 -1.17 -6.97
CA ASN A 80 -14.07 -0.48 -6.76
C ASN A 80 -13.80 1.01 -6.49
N GLU A 81 -14.80 1.75 -6.02
CA GLU A 81 -14.71 3.20 -5.78
C GLU A 81 -13.75 3.59 -4.65
N ILE A 82 -13.52 2.70 -3.68
CA ILE A 82 -12.67 2.98 -2.52
C ILE A 82 -11.23 2.51 -2.73
N GLY A 83 -10.89 1.87 -3.85
CA GLY A 83 -9.54 1.40 -4.10
C GLY A 83 -9.43 0.14 -4.93
N PHE A 84 -8.29 -0.54 -4.83
CA PHE A 84 -8.02 -1.78 -5.55
C PHE A 84 -7.14 -2.74 -4.75
N ARG A 85 -7.20 -4.01 -5.16
CA ARG A 85 -6.39 -5.11 -4.63
C ARG A 85 -5.67 -5.82 -5.76
N GLY A 86 -4.43 -6.19 -5.49
CA GLY A 86 -3.52 -6.64 -6.51
C GLY A 86 -2.29 -7.34 -5.96
N PHE A 87 -1.37 -7.59 -6.87
CA PHE A 87 -0.06 -8.14 -6.59
C PHE A 87 1.01 -7.33 -7.33
N VAL A 88 2.19 -7.22 -6.72
CA VAL A 88 3.42 -6.78 -7.38
C VAL A 88 4.50 -7.81 -7.05
N ASP A 89 5.04 -8.48 -8.07
CA ASP A 89 6.02 -9.58 -7.92
C ASP A 89 5.57 -10.68 -6.93
N GLY A 90 4.26 -10.98 -6.91
CA GLY A 90 3.69 -11.96 -5.98
C GLY A 90 3.43 -11.46 -4.56
N VAL A 91 3.84 -10.24 -4.21
CA VAL A 91 3.48 -9.58 -2.94
C VAL A 91 2.08 -9.00 -3.06
N LYS A 92 1.18 -9.37 -2.15
CA LYS A 92 -0.18 -8.86 -2.12
C LYS A 92 -0.17 -7.38 -1.69
N ILE A 93 -0.90 -6.56 -2.44
CA ILE A 93 -1.12 -5.16 -2.11
C ILE A 93 -2.62 -4.82 -2.07
N ASP A 94 -3.00 -4.09 -1.04
CA ASP A 94 -4.33 -3.48 -0.92
C ASP A 94 -4.12 -1.96 -0.86
N VAL A 95 -4.77 -1.20 -1.74
CA VAL A 95 -4.67 0.25 -1.81
C VAL A 95 -6.05 0.85 -1.62
N VAL A 96 -6.26 1.55 -0.51
CA VAL A 96 -7.60 1.90 -0.02
C VAL A 96 -7.71 3.37 0.38
N TYR A 97 -8.76 4.04 -0.08
CA TYR A 97 -9.24 5.31 0.42
C TYR A 97 -10.05 5.08 1.70
N CYS A 98 -9.61 5.67 2.80
CA CYS A 98 -10.34 5.70 4.06
C CYS A 98 -10.88 7.12 4.26
N SER A 99 -12.19 7.31 4.10
CA SER A 99 -12.76 8.62 4.39
C SER A 99 -12.59 8.93 5.88
N PRO A 100 -12.06 10.11 6.27
CA PRO A 100 -12.06 10.51 7.67
C PRO A 100 -13.51 10.52 8.17
N TYR A 101 -13.72 10.02 9.39
CA TYR A 101 -15.03 10.04 10.03
C TYR A 101 -15.64 11.45 9.95
N PRO A 102 -16.92 11.60 9.58
CA PRO A 102 -17.57 12.90 9.57
C PRO A 102 -17.64 13.43 11.01
N GLY A 103 -16.75 14.37 11.35
CA GLY A 103 -16.65 14.93 12.71
C GLY A 103 -15.33 15.58 13.09
N GLN A 104 -14.30 15.54 12.24
CA GLN A 104 -13.07 16.32 12.43
C GLN A 104 -12.97 17.41 11.37
N VAL A 105 -13.50 18.59 11.70
CA VAL A 105 -13.15 19.90 11.15
C VAL A 105 -12.62 20.78 12.28
#